data_AF-A0A5M4AET5-F1
#
_entry.id   AF-A0A5M4AET5-F1
#
_cell.length_a   1.000
_cell.length_b   1.000
_cell.length_c   1.000
_cell.angle_alpha   90.00
_cell.angle_beta   90.00
_cell.angle_gamma   90.00
#
_symmetry.space_group_name_H-M   'P 1'
#
loop_
_entity.id
_entity.type
_entity.pdbx_description
1 polymer ?
#
loop_
_entity_poly.entity_id
_entity_poly.type
_entity_poly.pdbx_seq_one_letter_code
_entity_poly.pdbx_strand_id
1 'polypeptide(L)'
;MRSPYMMKNKSIIPAEKIDRAILVIRGQKVMLDSDLAEIYGVRTSRLNEQVKRNRERFPEDFMFQLTNEEKQEVIANCDHLEKLKFSSTNPYAFTEHGTIMLANVLNTPTAIETSVLIVRAFVKLREFLSNHKEIERKIFELESKYDSQFKLVFEAIRELMKRELLDKNRPRIGFKINKEK
;
A
#
# COMPACT_ATOMS: atom_id res chain seq x y z
N MET A 1 -14.35 -46.59 23.12
CA MET A 1 -15.14 -45.62 22.32
C MET A 1 -15.22 -44.31 23.07
N ARG A 2 -14.55 -43.25 22.59
CA ARG A 2 -14.72 -41.88 23.10
C ARG A 2 -14.99 -40.96 21.90
N SER A 3 -16.05 -40.19 22.04
CA SER A 3 -16.76 -39.40 21.04
C SER A 3 -15.85 -38.45 20.23
N PRO A 4 -16.02 -38.33 18.90
CA PRO A 4 -15.30 -37.34 18.11
C PRO A 4 -15.82 -35.94 18.45
N TYR A 5 -14.94 -35.11 19.01
CA TYR A 5 -15.21 -33.70 19.23
C TYR A 5 -15.62 -33.03 17.91
N MET A 6 -16.89 -32.61 17.85
CA MET A 6 -17.43 -31.78 16.78
C MET A 6 -16.66 -30.47 16.71
N MET A 7 -16.00 -30.19 15.57
CA MET A 7 -15.44 -28.89 15.27
C MET A 7 -16.60 -27.89 15.15
N LYS A 8 -16.77 -27.05 16.18
CA LYS A 8 -17.73 -25.94 16.21
C LYS A 8 -17.34 -24.96 15.09
N ASN A 9 -18.30 -24.63 14.22
CA ASN A 9 -18.17 -23.68 13.10
C ASN A 9 -17.27 -22.50 13.47
N LYS A 10 -16.06 -22.52 12.92
CA LYS A 10 -15.06 -21.49 13.15
C LYS A 10 -15.41 -20.28 12.30
N SER A 11 -15.47 -19.11 12.95
CA SER A 11 -15.51 -17.82 12.28
C SER A 11 -14.27 -17.70 11.37
N ILE A 12 -14.39 -18.10 10.12
CA ILE A 12 -13.38 -17.87 9.10
C ILE A 12 -13.41 -16.37 8.86
N ILE A 13 -12.42 -15.66 9.37
CA ILE A 13 -12.22 -14.26 9.00
C ILE A 13 -11.93 -14.23 7.50
N PRO A 14 -12.69 -13.48 6.69
CA PRO A 14 -12.43 -13.40 5.26
C PRO A 14 -10.99 -12.95 5.01
N ALA A 15 -10.27 -13.64 4.13
CA ALA A 15 -8.88 -13.28 3.78
C ALA A 15 -8.77 -11.82 3.32
N GLU A 16 -9.79 -11.34 2.62
CA GLU A 16 -9.93 -9.95 2.18
C GLU A 16 -9.83 -8.92 3.31
N LYS A 17 -10.30 -9.29 4.52
CA LYS A 17 -10.22 -8.41 5.70
C LYS A 17 -8.79 -8.30 6.22
N ILE A 18 -8.03 -9.40 6.16
CA ILE A 18 -6.62 -9.40 6.54
C ILE A 18 -5.81 -8.59 5.53
N ASP A 19 -6.06 -8.77 4.24
CA ASP A 19 -5.34 -8.06 3.19
C ASP A 19 -5.54 -6.54 3.26
N ARG A 20 -6.77 -6.08 3.52
CA ARG A 20 -7.10 -4.65 3.67
C ARG A 20 -6.49 -4.01 4.92
N ALA A 21 -6.22 -4.79 5.95
CA ALA A 21 -5.65 -4.31 7.21
C ALA A 21 -4.12 -4.17 7.16
N ILE A 22 -3.45 -4.64 6.10
CA ILE A 22 -2.00 -4.49 5.93
C ILE A 22 -1.71 -3.14 5.24
N LEU A 23 -1.07 -2.24 5.99
CA LEU A 23 -0.68 -0.90 5.56
C LEU A 23 0.82 -0.83 5.29
N VAL A 24 1.26 0.24 4.61
CA VAL A 24 2.68 0.58 4.46
C VAL A 24 2.95 1.86 5.24
N ILE A 25 3.72 1.76 6.32
CA ILE A 25 4.06 2.90 7.17
C ILE A 25 5.57 2.83 7.44
N ARG A 26 6.29 3.95 7.23
CA ARG A 26 7.76 4.00 7.32
C ARG A 26 8.48 2.94 6.45
N GLY A 27 7.92 2.62 5.29
CA GLY A 27 8.43 1.58 4.40
C GLY A 27 8.26 0.14 4.91
N GLN A 28 7.59 -0.06 6.04
CA GLN A 28 7.32 -1.38 6.61
C GLN A 28 5.85 -1.76 6.38
N LYS A 29 5.63 -3.05 6.12
CA LYS A 29 4.27 -3.62 6.11
C LYS A 29 3.82 -3.84 7.54
N VAL A 30 2.72 -3.23 7.94
CA VAL A 30 2.22 -3.23 9.32
C VAL A 30 0.71 -3.39 9.39
N MET A 31 0.21 -3.85 10.53
CA MET A 31 -1.21 -3.84 10.89
C MET A 31 -1.41 -3.04 12.18
N LEU A 32 -2.50 -2.31 12.29
CA LEU A 32 -2.80 -1.50 13.47
C LEU A 32 -3.42 -2.35 14.59
N ASP A 33 -3.24 -1.93 15.85
CA ASP A 33 -3.83 -2.56 17.03
C ASP A 33 -5.35 -2.70 16.93
N SER A 34 -6.05 -1.74 16.32
CA SER A 34 -7.49 -1.79 16.08
C SER A 34 -7.89 -2.98 15.21
N ASP A 35 -7.21 -3.17 14.07
CA ASP A 35 -7.53 -4.24 13.13
C ASP A 35 -7.13 -5.60 13.70
N LEU A 36 -5.94 -5.68 14.31
CA LEU A 36 -5.47 -6.90 14.97
C LEU A 36 -6.36 -7.32 16.12
N ALA A 37 -6.87 -6.37 16.91
CA ALA A 37 -7.81 -6.68 17.98
C ALA A 37 -9.12 -7.25 17.42
N GLU A 38 -9.66 -6.64 16.36
CA GLU A 38 -10.87 -7.14 15.70
C GLU A 38 -10.66 -8.54 15.08
N ILE A 39 -9.51 -8.75 14.43
CA ILE A 39 -9.10 -10.01 13.82
C ILE A 39 -8.88 -11.10 14.88
N TYR A 40 -8.30 -10.77 16.03
CA TYR A 40 -8.16 -11.73 17.13
C TYR A 40 -9.43 -11.88 17.99
N GLY A 41 -10.48 -11.10 17.73
CA GLY A 41 -11.72 -11.15 18.51
C GLY A 41 -11.57 -10.63 19.93
N VAL A 42 -10.66 -9.67 20.16
CA VAL A 42 -10.41 -9.04 21.45
C VAL A 42 -10.64 -7.52 21.39
N ARG A 43 -10.74 -6.86 22.55
CA ARG A 43 -10.77 -5.39 22.59
C ARG A 43 -9.36 -4.83 22.38
N THR A 44 -9.23 -3.74 21.64
CA THR A 44 -7.94 -3.04 21.42
C THR A 44 -7.25 -2.67 22.72
N SER A 45 -8.00 -2.22 23.73
CA SER A 45 -7.44 -1.94 25.06
C SER A 45 -6.83 -3.18 25.72
N ARG A 46 -7.46 -4.35 25.59
CA ARG A 46 -6.94 -5.62 26.12
C ARG A 46 -5.69 -6.06 25.37
N LEU A 47 -5.66 -5.91 24.05
CA LEU A 47 -4.47 -6.21 23.24
C LEU A 47 -3.30 -5.32 23.67
N ASN A 48 -3.52 -4.02 23.81
CA ASN A 48 -2.49 -3.07 24.22
C ASN A 48 -2.03 -3.28 25.68
N GLU A 49 -2.92 -3.72 26.57
CA GLU A 49 -2.54 -4.14 27.92
C GLU A 49 -1.59 -5.35 27.90
N GLN A 50 -1.86 -6.35 27.06
CA GLN A 50 -0.99 -7.52 26.90
C GLN A 50 0.40 -7.14 26.37
N VAL A 51 0.46 -6.21 25.41
CA VAL A 51 1.73 -5.66 24.90
C VAL A 51 2.51 -4.98 26.01
N LYS A 52 1.86 -4.10 26.79
CA LYS A 52 2.50 -3.39 27.90
C LYS A 52 3.05 -4.33 28.97
N ARG A 53 2.32 -5.41 29.29
CA ARG A 53 2.76 -6.42 30.26
C ARG A 53 3.94 -7.26 29.80
N ASN A 54 4.15 -7.38 28.49
CA ASN A 54 5.18 -8.23 27.89
C ASN A 54 6.13 -7.39 27.05
N ARG A 55 6.44 -6.16 27.47
CA ARG A 55 7.15 -5.17 26.65
C ARG A 55 8.52 -5.67 26.20
N GLU A 56 9.20 -6.53 26.97
CA GLU A 56 10.48 -7.13 26.55
C GLU A 56 10.38 -7.98 25.26
N ARG A 57 9.18 -8.44 24.90
CA ARG A 57 8.94 -9.25 23.70
C ARG A 57 8.66 -8.41 22.45
N PHE A 58 8.55 -7.10 22.61
CA PHE A 58 8.16 -6.16 21.57
C PHE A 58 9.24 -5.10 21.34
N PRO A 59 10.38 -5.48 20.73
CA PRO A 59 11.40 -4.53 20.29
C PRO A 59 10.86 -3.58 19.20
N GLU A 60 11.61 -2.53 18.87
CA GLU A 60 11.16 -1.46 17.96
C GLU A 60 10.90 -1.93 16.52
N ASP A 61 11.55 -3.01 16.10
CA ASP A 61 11.34 -3.65 14.80
C ASP A 61 10.09 -4.54 14.74
N PHE A 62 9.49 -4.84 15.90
CA PHE A 62 8.25 -5.62 16.00
C PHE A 62 7.03 -4.71 16.05
N MET A 63 7.18 -3.55 16.69
CA MET A 63 6.10 -2.57 16.79
C MET A 63 6.61 -1.16 17.06
N PHE A 64 5.81 -0.19 16.65
CA PHE A 64 6.00 1.21 16.98
C PHE A 64 4.65 1.91 17.13
N GLN A 65 4.64 3.08 17.78
CA GLN A 65 3.44 3.91 17.87
C GLN A 65 3.44 4.92 16.72
N LEU A 66 2.27 5.12 16.12
CA LEU A 66 2.10 6.13 15.07
C LEU A 66 2.27 7.55 15.64
N THR A 67 2.81 8.46 14.83
CA THR A 67 2.72 9.89 15.10
C THR A 67 1.31 10.41 14.78
N ASN A 68 1.04 11.67 15.15
CA ASN A 68 -0.25 12.28 14.83
C ASN A 68 -0.43 12.43 13.33
N GLU A 69 0.65 12.76 12.61
CA GLU A 69 0.67 12.93 11.17
C GLU A 69 0.39 11.60 10.47
N GLU A 70 1.10 10.54 10.85
CA GLU A 70 0.89 9.19 10.31
C GLU A 70 -0.54 8.70 10.57
N LYS A 71 -1.09 9.00 11.76
CA LYS A 71 -2.47 8.67 12.09
C LYS A 71 -3.46 9.39 11.18
N GLN A 72 -3.28 10.68 10.93
CA GLN A 72 -4.18 11.41 10.03
C GLN A 72 -4.10 10.90 8.59
N GLU A 73 -2.90 10.56 8.13
CA GLU A 73 -2.68 10.00 6.80
C GLU A 73 -3.40 8.66 6.62
N VAL A 74 -3.27 7.72 7.57
CA VAL A 74 -3.95 6.42 7.45
C VAL A 74 -5.47 6.57 7.53
N ILE A 75 -5.99 7.51 8.33
CA ILE A 75 -7.44 7.77 8.41
C ILE A 75 -7.95 8.34 7.08
N ALA A 76 -7.21 9.26 6.47
CA ALA A 76 -7.60 9.87 5.19
C ALA A 76 -7.59 8.87 4.03
N ASN A 77 -6.68 7.89 4.08
CA ASN A 77 -6.50 6.91 3.00
C ASN A 77 -7.31 5.62 3.20
N CYS A 78 -7.88 5.37 4.38
CA CYS A 78 -8.53 4.10 4.71
C CYS A 78 -9.85 4.33 5.48
N ASP A 79 -10.97 4.21 4.77
CA ASP A 79 -12.33 4.39 5.34
C ASP A 79 -12.62 3.50 6.55
N HIS A 80 -12.07 2.29 6.60
CA HIS A 80 -12.28 1.37 7.72
C HIS A 80 -11.64 1.83 9.04
N LEU A 81 -10.72 2.81 8.98
CA LEU A 81 -10.02 3.39 10.11
C LEU A 81 -10.65 4.68 10.64
N GLU A 82 -11.79 5.14 10.09
CA GLU A 82 -12.47 6.37 10.53
C GLU A 82 -12.73 6.43 12.04
N LYS A 83 -12.94 5.27 12.69
CA LYS A 83 -13.13 5.17 14.14
C LYS A 83 -11.94 5.71 14.94
N LEU A 84 -10.74 5.71 14.35
CA LEU A 84 -9.53 6.25 14.98
C LEU A 84 -9.52 7.79 15.02
N LYS A 85 -10.36 8.48 14.24
CA LYS A 85 -10.46 9.94 14.20
C LYS A 85 -10.77 10.55 15.56
N PHE A 86 -11.63 9.89 16.33
CA PHE A 86 -12.05 10.33 17.67
C PHE A 86 -11.23 9.71 18.80
N SER A 87 -10.30 8.80 18.49
CA SER A 87 -9.42 8.21 19.50
C SER A 87 -8.44 9.28 19.99
N SER A 88 -8.35 9.48 21.30
CA SER A 88 -7.36 10.38 21.91
C SER A 88 -5.94 9.81 21.89
N THR A 89 -5.78 8.52 21.60
CA THR A 89 -4.49 7.83 21.59
C THR A 89 -4.11 7.43 20.17
N ASN A 90 -2.81 7.46 19.88
CA ASN A 90 -2.29 6.97 18.62
C ASN A 90 -2.17 5.45 18.64
N PRO A 91 -2.61 4.76 17.58
CA PRO A 91 -2.57 3.31 17.50
C PRO A 91 -1.12 2.82 17.47
N TYR A 92 -0.92 1.59 17.94
CA TYR A 92 0.30 0.86 17.68
C TYR A 92 0.22 0.17 16.31
N ALA A 93 1.32 0.21 15.57
CA ALA A 93 1.55 -0.58 14.38
C ALA A 93 2.43 -1.78 14.71
N PHE A 94 2.09 -2.94 14.17
CA PHE A 94 2.81 -4.19 14.34
C PHE A 94 3.26 -4.73 13.00
N THR A 95 4.52 -5.15 12.93
CA THR A 95 5.04 -5.86 11.76
C THR A 95 4.53 -7.31 11.74
N GLU A 96 4.92 -8.07 10.72
CA GLU A 96 4.68 -9.53 10.66
C GLU A 96 5.13 -10.22 11.96
N HIS A 97 6.35 -9.92 12.42
CA HIS A 97 6.90 -10.50 13.64
C HIS A 97 6.16 -10.04 14.91
N GLY A 98 5.79 -8.74 14.98
CA GLY A 98 4.97 -8.22 16.07
C GLY A 98 3.60 -8.89 16.15
N THR A 99 3.01 -9.21 15.01
CA THR A 99 1.71 -9.88 14.93
C THR A 99 1.77 -11.33 15.40
N ILE A 100 2.84 -12.05 15.05
CA ILE A 100 3.12 -13.40 15.60
C ILE A 100 3.29 -13.31 17.11
N MET A 101 4.05 -12.32 17.60
CA MET A 101 4.28 -12.15 19.03
C MET A 101 2.99 -11.86 19.79
N LEU A 102 2.07 -11.07 19.21
CA LEU A 102 0.74 -10.84 19.77
C LEU A 102 -0.04 -12.13 19.97
N ALA A 103 0.00 -13.05 19.00
CA ALA A 103 -0.69 -14.33 19.13
C ALA A 103 -0.12 -15.19 20.27
N ASN A 104 1.20 -15.18 20.43
CA ASN A 104 1.87 -15.88 21.52
C ASN A 104 1.48 -15.32 22.90
N VAL A 105 1.38 -13.99 23.01
CA VAL A 105 1.00 -13.34 24.28
C VAL A 105 -0.50 -13.48 24.58
N LEU A 106 -1.36 -13.44 23.56
CA LEU A 106 -2.81 -13.67 23.72
C LEU A 106 -3.11 -15.13 24.11
N ASN A 107 -2.33 -16.07 23.60
CA ASN A 107 -2.38 -17.50 23.93
C ASN A 107 -3.80 -18.11 23.86
N THR A 108 -4.57 -17.76 22.81
CA THR A 108 -5.88 -18.36 22.55
C THR A 108 -5.83 -19.20 21.26
N PRO A 109 -6.61 -20.29 21.13
CA PRO A 109 -6.65 -21.08 19.90
C PRO A 109 -6.99 -20.22 18.67
N THR A 110 -7.91 -19.26 18.82
CA THR A 110 -8.25 -18.32 17.76
C THR A 110 -7.07 -17.44 17.37
N ALA A 111 -6.33 -16.88 18.33
CA ALA A 111 -5.18 -16.03 18.03
C ALA A 111 -4.05 -16.81 17.33
N ILE A 112 -3.81 -18.05 17.75
CA ILE A 112 -2.81 -18.93 17.13
C ILE A 112 -3.17 -19.23 15.67
N GLU A 113 -4.43 -19.53 15.37
CA GLU A 113 -4.82 -19.87 14.02
C GLU A 113 -4.87 -18.66 13.09
N THR A 114 -5.39 -17.55 13.60
CA THR A 114 -5.48 -16.31 12.84
C THR A 114 -4.09 -15.75 12.55
N SER A 115 -3.11 -15.91 13.44
CA SER A 115 -1.74 -15.46 13.18
C SER A 115 -1.10 -16.19 12.00
N VAL A 116 -1.39 -17.49 11.82
CA VAL A 116 -0.95 -18.24 10.64
C VAL A 116 -1.53 -17.64 9.35
N LEU A 117 -2.79 -17.20 9.38
CA LEU A 117 -3.43 -16.54 8.23
C LEU A 117 -2.78 -15.19 7.93
N ILE A 118 -2.50 -14.41 8.97
CA ILE A 118 -1.86 -13.11 8.83
C ILE A 118 -0.46 -13.27 8.23
N VAL A 119 0.37 -14.18 8.76
CA VAL A 119 1.71 -14.46 8.23
C VAL A 119 1.64 -14.87 6.76
N ARG A 120 0.68 -15.72 6.39
CA ARG A 120 0.46 -16.10 4.98
C ARG A 120 0.14 -14.89 4.10
N ALA A 121 -0.65 -13.93 4.58
CA ALA A 121 -0.94 -12.70 3.85
C ALA A 121 0.32 -11.84 3.66
N PHE A 122 1.13 -11.65 4.72
CA PHE A 122 2.41 -10.95 4.63
C PHE A 122 3.39 -11.60 3.65
N VAL A 123 3.51 -12.93 3.68
CA VAL A 123 4.35 -13.68 2.74
C VAL A 123 3.86 -13.53 1.30
N LYS A 124 2.56 -13.71 1.05
CA LYS A 124 1.97 -13.51 -0.29
C LYS A 124 2.20 -12.11 -0.84
N LEU A 125 2.06 -11.09 0.00
CA LEU A 125 2.34 -9.71 -0.41
C LEU A 125 3.81 -9.51 -0.80
N ARG A 126 4.73 -10.11 -0.06
CA ARG A 126 6.18 -10.07 -0.38
C ARG A 126 6.52 -10.83 -1.66
N GLU A 127 5.90 -11.99 -1.88
CA GLU A 127 6.04 -12.74 -3.13
C GLU A 127 5.49 -11.95 -4.32
N PHE A 128 4.30 -11.36 -4.18
CA PHE A 128 3.69 -10.51 -5.19
C PHE A 128 4.64 -9.37 -5.59
N LEU A 129 5.14 -8.60 -4.60
CA LEU A 129 6.07 -7.50 -4.84
C LEU A 129 7.41 -7.98 -5.45
N SER A 130 7.91 -9.14 -5.04
CA SER A 130 9.16 -9.69 -5.57
C SER A 130 9.03 -10.12 -7.03
N ASN A 131 7.87 -10.66 -7.40
CA ASN A 131 7.53 -11.04 -8.77
C ASN A 131 7.33 -9.83 -9.70
N HIS A 132 7.13 -8.62 -9.14
CA HIS A 132 6.95 -7.40 -9.94
C HIS A 132 8.29 -6.79 -10.40
N LYS A 133 9.45 -7.28 -9.94
CA LYS A 133 10.73 -6.94 -10.55
C LYS A 133 10.80 -7.34 -12.02
N GLU A 134 10.14 -8.44 -12.41
CA GLU A 134 9.99 -8.80 -13.83
C GLU A 134 9.11 -7.81 -14.59
N ILE A 135 8.10 -7.23 -13.92
CA ILE A 135 7.22 -6.21 -14.52
C ILE A 135 7.97 -4.90 -14.68
N GLU A 136 8.69 -4.43 -13.65
CA GLU A 136 9.58 -3.27 -13.75
C GLU A 136 10.60 -3.46 -14.87
N ARG A 137 11.18 -4.65 -14.99
CA ARG A 137 12.10 -4.99 -16.08
C ARG A 137 11.42 -4.95 -17.45
N LYS A 138 10.22 -5.50 -17.60
CA LYS A 138 9.44 -5.44 -18.85
C LYS A 138 9.02 -4.02 -19.21
N ILE A 139 8.66 -3.19 -18.23
CA ILE A 139 8.37 -1.76 -18.43
C ILE A 139 9.63 -1.05 -18.90
N PHE A 140 10.76 -1.26 -18.25
CA PHE A 140 12.04 -0.68 -18.66
C PHE A 140 12.46 -1.13 -20.07
N GLU A 141 12.30 -2.41 -20.41
CA GLU A 141 12.58 -2.94 -21.75
C GLU A 141 11.62 -2.35 -22.81
N LEU A 142 10.35 -2.15 -22.48
CA LEU A 142 9.38 -1.46 -23.34
C LEU A 142 9.75 0.02 -23.52
N GLU A 143 9.97 0.76 -22.43
CA GLU A 143 10.40 2.15 -22.46
C GLU A 143 11.66 2.31 -23.32
N SER A 144 12.69 1.51 -23.08
CA SER A 144 13.94 1.54 -23.84
C SER A 144 13.73 1.26 -25.34
N LYS A 145 12.83 0.33 -25.69
CA LYS A 145 12.51 -0.02 -27.08
C LYS A 145 11.78 1.11 -27.81
N TYR A 146 10.93 1.86 -27.11
CA TYR A 146 10.12 2.92 -27.71
C TYR A 146 10.78 4.30 -27.63
N ASP A 147 11.72 4.54 -26.72
CA ASP A 147 12.37 5.85 -26.52
C ASP A 147 13.10 6.35 -27.78
N SER A 148 13.71 5.43 -28.54
CA SER A 148 14.34 5.76 -29.84
C SER A 148 13.33 6.06 -30.95
N GLN A 149 12.17 5.40 -30.94
CA GLN A 149 11.13 5.61 -31.96
C GLN A 149 10.35 6.90 -31.71
N PHE A 150 10.07 7.23 -30.46
CA PHE A 150 9.41 8.48 -30.09
C PHE A 150 10.31 9.70 -30.29
N LYS A 151 11.64 9.60 -30.10
CA LYS A 151 12.57 10.70 -30.41
C LYS A 151 12.49 11.14 -31.86
N LEU A 152 12.46 10.19 -32.81
CA LEU A 152 12.31 10.48 -34.24
C LEU A 152 10.97 11.14 -34.56
N VAL A 153 9.88 10.67 -33.95
CA VAL A 153 8.54 11.27 -34.12
C VAL A 153 8.49 12.69 -33.56
N PHE A 154 9.04 12.91 -32.36
CA PHE A 154 9.10 14.25 -31.76
C PHE A 154 10.01 15.21 -32.53
N GLU A 155 11.12 14.73 -33.11
CA GLU A 155 11.98 15.53 -33.99
C GLU A 155 11.26 15.92 -35.27
N ALA A 156 10.56 14.97 -35.92
CA ALA A 156 9.76 15.25 -37.10
C ALA A 156 8.63 16.26 -36.82
N ILE A 157 7.91 16.12 -35.70
CA ILE A 157 6.88 17.08 -35.27
C ILE A 157 7.50 18.45 -35.02
N ARG A 158 8.65 18.54 -34.33
CA ARG A 158 9.36 19.82 -34.12
C ARG A 158 9.80 20.46 -35.44
N GLU A 159 10.25 19.67 -36.40
CA GLU A 159 10.67 20.18 -37.72
C GLU A 159 9.49 20.75 -38.50
N LEU A 160 8.33 20.09 -38.45
CA LEU A 160 7.08 20.59 -39.03
C LEU A 160 6.60 21.89 -38.36
N MET A 161 6.63 21.94 -37.02
CA MET A 161 6.30 23.17 -36.27
C MET A 161 7.27 24.33 -36.57
N LYS A 162 8.56 24.06 -36.77
CA LYS A 162 9.54 25.08 -37.19
C LYS A 162 9.27 25.59 -38.60
N ARG A 163 8.85 24.73 -39.53
CA ARG A 163 8.47 25.14 -40.90
C ARG A 163 7.27 26.08 -40.91
N GLU A 164 6.25 25.85 -40.08
CA GLU A 164 5.09 26.74 -39.95
C GLU A 164 5.46 28.16 -39.44
N LEU A 165 6.49 28.27 -38.59
CA LEU A 165 6.98 29.57 -38.11
C LEU A 165 7.78 30.35 -39.17
N LEU A 166 8.46 29.64 -40.08
CA LEU A 166 9.22 30.26 -41.17
C LEU A 166 8.32 30.68 -42.35
N ASP A 167 7.16 30.03 -42.54
CA ASP A 167 6.22 30.34 -43.62
C ASP A 167 5.46 31.68 -43.40
N LYS A 168 5.31 32.11 -42.13
CA LYS A 168 4.66 33.40 -41.79
C LYS A 168 5.45 34.64 -42.22
N ASN A 169 6.75 34.50 -42.53
CA ASN A 169 7.61 35.58 -43.00
C ASN A 169 7.86 35.54 -44.52
N ARG A 170 7.17 34.68 -45.29
CA ARG A 170 7.32 34.70 -46.74
C ARG A 170 6.71 35.98 -47.33
N PRO A 171 7.44 36.72 -48.18
CA PRO A 171 6.88 37.89 -48.85
C PRO A 171 5.66 37.45 -49.67
N ARG A 172 4.52 38.12 -49.47
CA ARG A 172 3.29 37.82 -50.21
C ARG A 172 3.55 38.02 -51.71
N ILE A 173 3.51 36.94 -52.47
CA ILE A 173 3.57 36.97 -53.92
C ILE A 173 2.19 37.40 -54.42
N GLY A 174 2.10 38.64 -54.89
CA GLY A 174 0.89 39.20 -55.49
C GLY A 174 1.22 40.48 -56.26
N PHE A 175 0.61 40.66 -57.42
CA PHE A 175 0.75 41.86 -58.25
C PHE A 175 0.28 43.10 -57.47
N LYS A 176 1.20 44.04 -57.20
CA LYS A 176 0.83 45.38 -56.75
C LYS A 176 0.36 46.17 -57.96
N ILE A 177 -0.94 46.38 -58.07
CA ILE A 177 -1.50 47.33 -59.05
C ILE A 177 -1.24 48.74 -58.50
N ASN A 178 -0.26 49.43 -59.09
CA ASN A 178 -0.07 50.87 -58.88
C ASN A 178 -1.23 51.59 -59.59
N LYS A 179 -2.14 52.19 -58.81
CA LYS A 179 -3.05 53.21 -59.35
C LYS A 179 -2.33 54.54 -59.31
N GLU A 180 -1.84 54.96 -60.47
CA GLU A 180 -1.60 56.39 -60.72
C GLU A 180 -2.87 57.05 -61.25
N LYS A 181 -3.07 58.29 -60.77
CA LYS A 181 -4.13 59.27 -61.01
C LYS A 181 -5.35 59.21 -60.11
#